data_AF-A0A966VNC3-F1
#
_entry.id   AF-A0A966VNC3-F1
#
_cell.length_a   1.000
_cell.length_b   1.000
_cell.length_c   1.000
_cell.angle_alpha   90.00
_cell.angle_beta   90.00
_cell.angle_gamma   90.00
#
_symmetry.space_group_name_H-M   'P 1'
#
loop_
_entity.id
_entity.type
_entity.pdbx_description
1 polymer ?
#
loop_
_entity_poly.entity_id
_entity_poly.type
_entity_poly.pdbx_seq_one_letter_code
_entity_poly.pdbx_strand_id
1 'polypeptide(L)'
;MTFGDNPDNPFRNFRFPSRNLNGGARPKIGALPLTVIILTVLAVILVSLSGFYADFLWFRSVDYSQVWTTLLTTRISLFLIFGLLTSSIVTANIYIAYKRRPIYVPVTLEADNLERYRAQLEPLRKVVLVGVAVALFYFSGMSGTRLWESWLLFRNASEFGVVDPQFGRDVSFFAFELPFYQSIVGWAISTLILATLASLAVHYVYGGIRPQVRQDRTT
;
A
#
# COMPACT_ATOMS: atom_id res chain seq x y z
N MET A 1 44.24 -13.21 35.29
CA MET A 1 45.16 -13.44 34.15
C MET A 1 44.34 -13.29 32.89
N THR A 2 44.57 -12.20 32.15
CA THR A 2 43.86 -11.81 30.93
C THR A 2 44.36 -12.64 29.75
N PHE A 3 43.45 -13.11 28.90
CA PHE A 3 43.71 -14.01 27.75
C PHE A 3 44.73 -13.47 26.71
N GLY A 4 45.20 -12.22 26.85
CA GLY A 4 46.09 -11.54 25.90
C GLY A 4 47.58 -11.61 26.22
N ASP A 5 47.98 -11.95 27.46
CA ASP A 5 49.38 -11.81 27.93
C ASP A 5 50.23 -13.08 27.77
N ASN A 6 49.81 -14.03 26.93
CA ASN A 6 50.57 -15.25 26.64
C ASN A 6 51.81 -14.93 25.76
N PRO A 7 53.05 -15.20 26.20
CA PRO A 7 54.26 -14.89 25.44
C PRO A 7 54.36 -15.63 24.10
N ASP A 8 53.69 -16.78 23.96
CA ASP A 8 53.69 -17.60 22.74
C ASP A 8 52.53 -17.27 21.78
N ASN A 9 51.85 -16.13 21.96
CA ASN A 9 50.76 -15.74 21.08
C ASN A 9 51.31 -15.25 19.71
N PRO A 10 51.12 -16.02 18.61
CA PRO A 10 51.60 -15.61 17.29
C PRO A 10 50.86 -14.37 16.76
N PHE A 11 49.74 -14.00 17.39
CA PHE A 11 48.92 -12.84 17.00
C PHE A 11 49.28 -11.54 17.71
N ARG A 12 50.29 -11.54 18.60
CA ARG A 12 50.66 -10.38 19.43
C ARG A 12 51.09 -9.15 18.62
N ASN A 13 51.66 -9.36 17.43
CA ASN A 13 52.10 -8.27 16.55
C ASN A 13 51.04 -7.85 15.51
N PHE A 14 49.85 -8.45 15.51
CA PHE A 14 48.80 -8.02 14.60
C PHE A 14 48.08 -6.79 15.18
N ARG A 15 48.39 -5.63 14.62
CA ARG A 15 47.61 -4.41 14.83
C ARG A 15 46.30 -4.55 14.07
N PHE A 16 45.26 -5.02 14.74
CA PHE A 16 43.91 -4.93 14.19
C PHE A 16 43.53 -3.44 14.08
N PRO A 17 43.03 -2.96 12.93
CA PRO A 17 42.50 -1.62 12.83
C PRO A 17 41.37 -1.48 13.85
N SER A 18 41.52 -0.60 14.83
CA SER A 18 40.47 -0.26 15.78
C SER A 18 39.32 0.33 14.98
N ARG A 19 38.29 -0.47 14.68
CA ARG A 19 37.08 0.01 14.04
C ARG A 19 36.43 0.97 15.02
N ASN A 20 36.61 2.27 14.78
CA ASN A 20 36.01 3.30 15.60
C ASN A 20 34.49 3.23 15.40
N LEU A 21 33.80 2.52 16.31
CA LEU A 21 32.35 2.34 16.31
C LEU A 21 31.61 3.61 16.77
N ASN A 22 32.33 4.65 17.20
CA ASN A 22 31.79 5.95 17.54
C ASN A 22 31.97 6.93 16.38
N GLY A 23 31.05 6.84 15.42
CA GLY A 23 31.04 7.72 14.25
C GLY A 23 29.94 7.34 13.27
N GLY A 24 28.69 7.32 13.74
CA GLY A 24 27.52 7.18 12.88
C GLY A 24 27.34 8.41 11.99
N ALA A 25 28.26 8.64 11.06
CA ALA A 25 28.06 9.59 9.98
C ALA A 25 26.92 9.03 9.12
N ARG A 26 25.73 9.61 9.29
CA ARG A 26 24.61 9.39 8.36
C ARG A 26 25.15 9.53 6.94
N PRO A 27 24.89 8.61 6.00
CA PRO A 27 25.34 8.78 4.63
C PRO A 27 24.77 10.12 4.13
N LYS A 28 25.64 11.12 3.97
CA LYS A 28 25.27 12.38 3.36
C LYS A 28 25.05 12.05 1.89
N ILE A 29 23.79 11.95 1.47
CA ILE A 29 23.43 11.83 0.06
C ILE A 29 24.16 12.98 -0.65
N GLY A 30 25.10 12.65 -1.53
CA GLY A 30 25.87 13.66 -2.26
C GLY A 30 24.92 14.59 -3.02
N ALA A 31 25.34 15.83 -3.28
CA ALA A 31 24.51 16.76 -4.04
C ALA A 31 24.13 16.21 -5.43
N LEU A 32 24.99 15.39 -6.04
CA LEU A 32 24.79 14.78 -7.36
C LEU A 32 23.60 13.81 -7.46
N PRO A 33 23.46 12.76 -6.61
CA PRO A 33 22.27 11.90 -6.68
C PRO A 33 20.98 12.66 -6.37
N LEU A 34 21.02 13.67 -5.48
CA LEU A 34 19.85 14.51 -5.20
C LEU A 34 19.44 15.34 -6.42
N THR A 35 20.40 16.00 -7.10
CA THR A 35 20.09 16.77 -8.31
C THR A 35 19.58 15.87 -9.44
N VAL A 36 20.15 14.67 -9.61
CA VAL A 36 19.66 13.70 -10.61
C VAL A 36 18.22 13.26 -10.31
N ILE A 37 17.89 12.97 -9.06
CA ILE A 37 16.50 12.62 -8.66
C ILE A 37 15.56 13.78 -8.97
N ILE A 38 15.91 15.01 -8.58
CA ILE A 38 15.09 16.20 -8.82
C ILE A 38 14.88 16.42 -10.32
N LEU A 39 15.95 16.37 -11.12
CA LEU A 39 15.87 16.53 -12.58
C LEU A 39 15.02 15.43 -13.23
N THR A 40 15.13 14.20 -12.75
CA THR A 40 14.34 13.07 -13.27
C THR A 40 12.86 13.26 -12.94
N VAL A 41 12.53 13.62 -11.69
CA VAL A 41 11.14 13.91 -11.29
C VAL A 41 10.58 15.08 -12.09
N LEU A 42 11.36 16.15 -12.28
CA LEU A 42 10.95 17.30 -13.08
C LEU A 42 10.70 16.91 -14.55
N ALA A 43 11.59 16.12 -15.15
CA ALA A 43 11.43 15.64 -16.52
C ALA A 43 10.18 14.77 -16.68
N VAL A 44 9.92 13.85 -15.74
CA VAL A 44 8.71 13.01 -15.73
C VAL A 44 7.45 13.87 -15.63
N ILE A 45 7.44 14.87 -14.74
CA ILE A 45 6.32 15.80 -14.59
C ILE A 45 6.09 16.56 -15.91
N LEU A 46 7.15 17.13 -16.50
CA LEU A 46 7.05 17.92 -17.72
C LEU A 46 6.53 17.08 -18.89
N VAL A 47 7.07 15.87 -19.09
CA VAL A 47 6.61 14.93 -20.13
C VAL A 47 5.15 14.55 -19.90
N SER A 48 4.76 14.25 -18.65
CA SER A 48 3.37 13.91 -18.32
C SER A 48 2.40 15.06 -18.58
N LEU A 49 2.75 16.30 -18.21
CA LEU A 49 1.93 17.48 -18.48
C LEU A 49 1.84 17.77 -19.98
N SER A 50 2.94 17.58 -20.71
CA SER A 50 2.97 17.79 -22.15
C SER A 50 2.04 16.81 -22.86
N GLY A 51 2.06 15.52 -22.50
CA GLY A 51 1.14 14.53 -23.05
C GLY A 51 -0.33 14.89 -22.75
N PHE A 52 -0.63 15.23 -21.50
CA PHE A 52 -1.98 15.64 -21.09
C PHE A 52 -2.50 16.86 -21.88
N TYR A 53 -1.65 17.87 -22.09
CA TYR A 53 -2.02 19.05 -22.85
C TYR A 53 -2.15 18.78 -24.35
N ALA A 54 -1.28 17.94 -24.90
CA ALA A 54 -1.37 17.50 -26.29
C ALA A 54 -2.67 16.74 -26.56
N ASP A 55 -3.06 15.83 -25.66
CA ASP A 55 -4.35 15.12 -25.74
C ASP A 55 -5.53 16.10 -25.74
N PHE A 56 -5.52 17.06 -24.81
CA PHE A 56 -6.58 18.08 -24.75
C PHE A 56 -6.67 18.90 -26.05
N LEU A 57 -5.53 19.35 -26.59
CA LEU A 57 -5.49 20.08 -27.85
C LEU A 57 -5.96 19.23 -29.03
N TRP A 58 -5.62 17.94 -29.04
CA TRP A 58 -6.07 16.99 -30.06
C TRP A 58 -7.59 16.85 -30.03
N PHE A 59 -8.20 16.58 -28.87
CA PHE A 59 -9.65 16.49 -28.73
C PHE A 59 -10.36 17.80 -29.12
N ARG A 60 -9.75 18.95 -28.83
CA ARG A 60 -10.27 20.25 -29.27
C ARG A 60 -10.19 20.42 -30.78
N SER A 61 -9.15 19.89 -31.44
CA SER A 61 -8.97 20.01 -32.90
C SER A 61 -9.99 19.23 -33.72
N VAL A 62 -10.63 18.22 -33.11
CA VAL A 62 -11.66 17.38 -33.73
C VAL A 62 -13.07 17.68 -33.18
N ASP A 63 -13.26 18.81 -32.49
CA ASP A 63 -14.52 19.23 -31.85
C ASP A 63 -15.10 18.25 -30.79
N TYR A 64 -14.33 17.24 -30.35
CA TYR A 64 -14.71 16.27 -29.32
C TYR A 64 -14.23 16.66 -27.91
N SER A 65 -14.16 17.95 -27.62
CA SER A 65 -13.73 18.47 -26.30
C SER A 65 -14.56 17.90 -25.13
N GLN A 66 -15.86 17.64 -25.35
CA GLN A 66 -16.76 17.04 -24.36
C GLN A 66 -16.39 15.59 -24.02
N VAL A 67 -15.85 14.82 -24.97
CA VAL A 67 -15.41 13.44 -24.73
C VAL A 67 -14.23 13.44 -23.77
N TRP A 68 -13.27 14.36 -23.97
CA TRP A 68 -12.13 14.50 -23.07
C TRP A 68 -12.53 14.89 -21.65
N THR A 69 -13.43 15.87 -21.49
CA THR A 69 -13.90 16.27 -20.15
C THR A 69 -14.67 15.15 -19.47
N THR A 70 -15.49 14.40 -20.21
CA THR A 70 -16.21 13.21 -19.69
C THR A 70 -15.25 12.11 -19.25
N LEU A 71 -14.23 11.81 -20.07
CA LEU A 71 -13.19 10.83 -19.75
C LEU A 71 -12.43 11.23 -18.47
N LEU A 72 -11.99 12.48 -18.41
CA LEU A 72 -11.19 13.01 -17.31
C LEU A 72 -11.98 13.03 -16.00
N THR A 73 -13.20 13.57 -16.01
CA THR A 73 -14.08 13.62 -14.84
C THR A 73 -14.45 12.22 -14.34
N THR A 74 -14.66 11.27 -15.26
CA THR A 74 -14.87 9.87 -14.92
C THR A 74 -13.66 9.26 -14.23
N ARG A 75 -12.45 9.43 -14.79
CA ARG A 75 -11.22 8.89 -14.16
C ARG A 75 -10.98 9.51 -12.79
N ILE A 76 -11.15 10.82 -12.63
CA ILE A 76 -10.97 11.52 -11.35
C ILE A 76 -12.02 11.05 -10.33
N SER A 77 -13.29 10.95 -10.72
CA SER A 77 -14.34 10.48 -9.80
C SER A 77 -14.10 9.04 -9.35
N LEU A 78 -13.74 8.13 -10.25
CA LEU A 78 -13.37 6.76 -9.88
C LEU A 78 -12.13 6.70 -8.99
N PHE A 79 -11.11 7.52 -9.27
CA PHE A 79 -9.93 7.63 -8.39
C PHE A 79 -10.33 8.00 -6.96
N LEU A 80 -11.17 9.02 -6.80
CA LEU A 80 -11.63 9.47 -5.50
C LEU A 80 -12.52 8.42 -4.82
N ILE A 81 -13.48 7.84 -5.53
CA ILE A 81 -14.42 6.86 -4.96
C ILE A 81 -13.67 5.62 -4.47
N PHE A 82 -12.90 4.97 -5.33
CA PHE A 82 -12.18 3.75 -4.96
C PHE A 82 -11.08 4.02 -3.95
N GLY A 83 -10.35 5.14 -4.09
CA GLY A 83 -9.33 5.56 -3.14
C GLY A 83 -9.92 5.79 -1.74
N LEU A 84 -10.98 6.59 -1.64
CA LEU A 84 -11.62 6.91 -0.36
C LEU A 84 -12.24 5.68 0.28
N LEU A 85 -12.98 4.86 -0.48
CA LEU A 85 -13.63 3.67 0.06
C LEU A 85 -12.62 2.68 0.62
N THR A 86 -11.64 2.26 -0.17
CA THR A 86 -10.63 1.27 0.28
C THR A 86 -9.83 1.79 1.47
N SER A 87 -9.34 3.04 1.38
CA SER A 87 -8.55 3.65 2.46
C SER A 87 -9.36 3.76 3.74
N SER A 88 -10.63 4.21 3.65
CA SER A 88 -11.50 4.33 4.83
C SER A 88 -11.82 2.97 5.43
N ILE A 89 -12.16 1.96 4.62
CA ILE A 89 -12.51 0.61 5.08
C ILE A 89 -11.32 -0.02 5.82
N VAL A 90 -10.14 -0.04 5.20
CA VAL A 90 -8.95 -0.69 5.77
C VAL A 90 -8.44 0.09 6.99
N THR A 91 -8.40 1.43 6.92
CA THR A 91 -7.93 2.24 8.05
C THR A 91 -8.89 2.17 9.24
N ALA A 92 -10.21 2.17 9.00
CA ALA A 92 -11.20 1.94 10.05
C ALA A 92 -11.06 0.53 10.65
N ASN A 93 -10.81 -0.49 9.82
CA ASN A 93 -10.55 -1.84 10.28
C ASN A 93 -9.31 -1.93 11.19
N ILE A 94 -8.18 -1.32 10.80
CA ILE A 94 -6.98 -1.20 11.61
C ILE A 94 -7.28 -0.49 12.94
N TYR A 95 -8.01 0.61 12.89
CA TYR A 95 -8.38 1.38 14.08
C TYR A 95 -9.24 0.56 15.05
N ILE A 96 -10.23 -0.18 14.55
CA ILE A 96 -11.09 -1.04 15.36
C ILE A 96 -10.28 -2.20 15.96
N ALA A 97 -9.44 -2.87 15.17
CA ALA A 97 -8.56 -3.94 15.63
C ALA A 97 -7.66 -3.47 16.78
N TYR A 98 -7.07 -2.28 16.64
CA TYR A 98 -6.26 -1.68 17.69
C TYR A 98 -7.07 -1.36 18.95
N LYS A 99 -8.28 -0.80 18.81
CA LYS A 99 -9.13 -0.44 19.95
C LYS A 99 -9.56 -1.66 20.76
N ARG A 100 -9.71 -2.83 20.12
CA ARG A 100 -10.16 -4.08 20.75
C ARG A 100 -9.03 -4.94 21.35
N ARG A 101 -7.79 -4.43 21.40
CA ARG A 101 -6.64 -5.17 21.96
C ARG A 101 -6.81 -5.44 23.47
N PRO A 102 -6.56 -6.67 23.96
CA PRO A 102 -6.48 -6.96 25.40
C PRO A 102 -5.30 -6.22 26.04
N ILE A 103 -5.51 -5.60 27.20
CA ILE A 103 -4.55 -4.70 27.87
C ILE A 103 -3.46 -5.46 28.67
N TYR A 104 -3.59 -6.78 28.87
CA TYR A 104 -2.70 -7.53 29.76
C TYR A 104 -1.89 -8.60 29.00
N VAL A 105 -0.57 -8.44 28.95
CA VAL A 105 0.38 -9.41 28.39
C VAL A 105 1.34 -9.85 29.51
N PRO A 106 1.27 -11.10 30.01
CA PRO A 106 2.28 -11.63 30.92
C PRO A 106 3.61 -11.76 30.18
N VAL A 107 4.69 -11.33 30.84
CA VAL A 107 6.08 -11.32 30.35
C VAL A 107 6.55 -12.72 29.95
N THR A 108 6.80 -12.93 28.65
CA THR A 108 7.59 -14.04 28.11
C THR A 108 8.77 -13.46 27.31
N LEU A 109 9.85 -14.21 27.12
CA LEU A 109 11.09 -13.74 26.45
C LEU A 109 10.88 -13.19 25.01
N GLU A 110 9.83 -13.60 24.31
CA GLU A 110 9.44 -13.02 23.01
C GLU A 110 8.82 -11.61 23.15
N ALA A 111 8.17 -11.32 24.28
CA ALA A 111 7.57 -10.03 24.57
C ALA A 111 8.61 -8.92 24.69
N ASP A 112 9.85 -9.22 25.09
CA ASP A 112 10.94 -8.26 25.29
C ASP A 112 11.42 -7.64 23.95
N ASN A 113 11.51 -8.47 22.90
CA ASN A 113 11.80 -7.99 21.53
C ASN A 113 10.62 -7.19 20.94
N LEU A 114 9.38 -7.62 21.19
CA LEU A 114 8.19 -6.90 20.73
C LEU A 114 7.97 -5.59 21.50
N GLU A 115 8.33 -5.51 22.78
CA GLU A 115 8.28 -4.29 23.59
C GLU A 115 9.21 -3.22 23.03
N ARG A 116 10.40 -3.60 22.55
CA ARG A 116 11.31 -2.66 21.88
C ARG A 116 10.74 -2.09 20.58
N TYR A 117 10.05 -2.92 19.78
CA TYR A 117 9.32 -2.46 18.59
C TYR A 117 8.12 -1.58 18.95
N ARG A 118 7.34 -1.93 19.98
CA ARG A 118 6.20 -1.13 20.46
C ARG A 118 6.63 0.24 20.97
N ALA A 119 7.70 0.31 21.76
CA ALA A 119 8.24 1.57 22.29
C ALA A 119 8.71 2.53 21.18
N GLN A 120 9.19 2.00 20.04
CA GLN A 120 9.55 2.79 18.86
C GLN A 120 8.35 3.16 17.98
N LEU A 121 7.34 2.29 17.91
CA LEU A 121 6.15 2.49 17.07
C LEU A 121 5.09 3.38 17.74
N GLU A 122 4.99 3.42 19.07
CA GLU A 122 4.03 4.27 19.79
C GLU A 122 4.08 5.76 19.44
N PRO A 123 5.27 6.41 19.35
CA PRO A 123 5.34 7.82 18.93
C PRO A 123 5.01 7.99 17.44
N LEU A 124 5.32 7.02 16.58
CA LEU A 124 5.10 7.09 15.13
C LEU A 124 3.72 6.57 14.69
N ARG A 125 2.92 5.97 15.56
CA ARG A 125 1.68 5.25 15.19
C ARG A 125 0.73 6.07 14.34
N LYS A 126 0.54 7.36 14.67
CA LYS A 126 -0.36 8.25 13.93
C LYS A 126 0.18 8.55 12.54
N VAL A 127 1.50 8.76 12.44
CA VAL A 127 2.20 9.01 11.18
C VAL A 127 2.16 7.77 10.28
N VAL A 128 2.40 6.57 10.85
CA VAL A 128 2.31 5.30 10.12
C VAL A 128 0.88 5.06 9.64
N LEU A 129 -0.13 5.26 10.49
CA LEU A 129 -1.53 5.08 10.12
C LEU A 129 -1.96 6.04 9.01
N VAL A 130 -1.57 7.32 9.10
CA VAL A 130 -1.81 8.31 8.03
C VAL A 130 -1.06 7.91 6.76
N GLY A 131 0.20 7.47 6.87
CA GLY A 131 1.00 7.01 5.73
C GLY A 131 0.37 5.81 5.02
N VAL A 132 -0.12 4.82 5.78
CA VAL A 132 -0.87 3.68 5.23
C VAL A 132 -2.17 4.15 4.58
N ALA A 133 -2.94 5.04 5.21
CA ALA A 133 -4.18 5.57 4.65
C ALA A 133 -3.94 6.30 3.31
N VAL A 134 -2.91 7.15 3.24
CA VAL A 134 -2.54 7.88 2.02
C VAL A 134 -2.04 6.92 0.93
N ALA A 135 -1.22 5.93 1.29
CA ALA A 135 -0.74 4.93 0.34
C ALA A 135 -1.90 4.11 -0.24
N LEU A 136 -2.79 3.58 0.62
CA LEU A 136 -3.97 2.84 0.20
C LEU A 136 -4.91 3.68 -0.65
N PHE A 137 -5.11 4.94 -0.30
CA PHE A 137 -5.89 5.89 -1.09
C PHE A 137 -5.31 6.06 -2.49
N TYR A 138 -4.01 6.34 -2.60
CA TYR A 138 -3.34 6.55 -3.87
C TYR A 138 -3.36 5.30 -4.75
N PHE A 139 -2.94 4.15 -4.22
CA PHE A 139 -2.87 2.91 -5.01
C PHE A 139 -4.26 2.38 -5.40
N SER A 140 -5.22 2.43 -4.47
CA SER A 140 -6.59 2.00 -4.78
C SER A 140 -7.28 2.95 -5.74
N GLY A 141 -7.08 4.27 -5.58
CA GLY A 141 -7.60 5.26 -6.51
C GLY A 141 -7.02 5.07 -7.91
N MET A 142 -5.70 4.87 -8.01
CA MET A 142 -5.03 4.60 -9.29
C MET A 142 -5.59 3.33 -9.95
N SER A 143 -5.85 2.27 -9.18
CA SER A 143 -6.50 1.07 -9.70
C SER A 143 -7.92 1.37 -10.21
N GLY A 144 -8.71 2.18 -9.47
CA GLY A 144 -10.06 2.59 -9.85
C GLY A 144 -10.11 3.37 -11.17
N THR A 145 -9.09 4.19 -11.48
CA THR A 145 -9.04 4.92 -12.76
C THR A 145 -9.08 4.01 -13.99
N ARG A 146 -8.60 2.77 -13.86
CA ARG A 146 -8.56 1.80 -14.98
C ARG A 146 -9.95 1.26 -15.35
N LEU A 147 -10.92 1.39 -14.45
CA LEU A 147 -12.30 0.93 -14.65
C LEU A 147 -13.16 1.92 -15.44
N TRP A 148 -12.59 3.03 -15.91
CA TRP A 148 -13.30 4.09 -16.61
C TRP A 148 -14.13 3.58 -17.80
N GLU A 149 -13.60 2.64 -18.58
CA GLU A 149 -14.28 2.10 -19.76
C GLU A 149 -15.46 1.22 -19.34
N SER A 150 -15.25 0.27 -18.43
CA SER A 150 -16.33 -0.57 -17.89
C SER A 150 -17.43 0.25 -17.21
N TRP A 151 -17.08 1.35 -16.53
CA TRP A 151 -18.04 2.25 -15.91
C TRP A 151 -18.86 3.02 -16.93
N LEU A 152 -18.23 3.55 -17.99
CA LEU A 152 -18.94 4.27 -19.03
C LEU A 152 -19.85 3.34 -19.84
N LEU A 153 -19.42 2.11 -20.12
CA LEU A 153 -20.25 1.09 -20.76
C LEU A 153 -21.45 0.72 -19.88
N PHE A 154 -21.23 0.48 -18.59
CA PHE A 154 -22.30 0.21 -17.63
C PHE A 154 -23.30 1.38 -17.53
N ARG A 155 -22.82 2.62 -17.47
CA ARG A 155 -23.69 3.81 -17.32
C ARG A 155 -24.46 4.17 -18.58
N ASN A 156 -23.94 3.85 -19.76
CA ASN A 156 -24.54 4.15 -21.05
C ASN A 156 -24.94 2.86 -21.79
N ALA A 157 -25.28 1.81 -21.04
CA ALA A 157 -25.68 0.53 -21.61
C ALA A 157 -26.93 0.69 -22.48
N SER A 158 -26.95 0.03 -23.64
CA SER A 158 -28.08 0.00 -24.56
C SER A 158 -28.48 -1.44 -24.86
N GLU A 159 -29.78 -1.70 -24.95
CA GLU A 159 -30.32 -3.02 -25.28
C GLU A 159 -29.94 -3.44 -26.71
N PHE A 160 -29.63 -4.73 -26.89
CA PHE A 160 -29.41 -5.33 -28.21
C PHE A 160 -30.72 -5.84 -28.83
N GLY A 161 -31.75 -6.08 -28.01
CA GLY A 161 -33.01 -6.68 -28.44
C GLY A 161 -32.93 -8.19 -28.65
N VAL A 162 -31.85 -8.82 -28.18
CA VAL A 162 -31.61 -10.26 -28.30
C VAL A 162 -31.49 -10.84 -26.91
N VAL A 163 -32.46 -11.67 -26.54
CA VAL A 163 -32.51 -12.32 -25.24
C VAL A 163 -31.74 -13.63 -25.29
N ASP A 164 -30.80 -13.80 -24.37
CA ASP A 164 -30.07 -15.04 -24.18
C ASP A 164 -31.01 -16.20 -23.76
N PRO A 165 -30.96 -17.36 -24.43
CA PRO A 165 -31.81 -18.51 -24.10
C PRO A 165 -31.57 -19.15 -22.74
N GLN A 166 -30.37 -19.00 -22.15
CA GLN A 166 -30.01 -19.68 -20.90
C GLN A 166 -30.46 -18.90 -19.66
N PHE A 167 -30.24 -17.58 -19.66
CA PHE A 167 -30.47 -16.72 -18.50
C PHE A 167 -31.67 -15.79 -18.66
N GLY A 168 -32.27 -15.70 -19.86
CA GLY A 168 -33.42 -14.84 -20.11
C GLY A 168 -33.10 -13.35 -19.95
N ARG A 169 -31.86 -12.96 -20.22
CA ARG A 169 -31.37 -11.56 -20.14
C ARG A 169 -30.94 -11.11 -21.52
N ASP A 170 -31.09 -9.83 -21.81
CA ASP A 170 -30.56 -9.25 -23.05
C ASP A 170 -29.03 -9.35 -23.07
N VAL A 171 -28.46 -9.55 -24.26
CA VAL A 171 -27.00 -9.65 -24.45
C VAL A 171 -26.26 -8.41 -23.91
N SER A 172 -26.90 -7.23 -23.86
CA SER A 172 -26.36 -6.01 -23.24
C SER A 172 -25.88 -6.20 -21.81
N PHE A 173 -26.58 -7.04 -21.03
CA PHE A 173 -26.18 -7.35 -19.67
C PHE A 173 -24.77 -7.95 -19.63
N PHE A 174 -24.47 -8.90 -20.51
CA PHE A 174 -23.19 -9.58 -20.55
C PHE A 174 -22.07 -8.72 -21.14
N ALA A 175 -22.40 -7.86 -22.10
CA ALA A 175 -21.42 -7.00 -22.76
C ALA A 175 -21.04 -5.76 -21.94
N PHE A 176 -22.02 -5.13 -21.27
CA PHE A 176 -21.83 -3.82 -20.63
C PHE A 176 -21.89 -3.86 -19.11
N GLU A 177 -22.81 -4.63 -18.52
CA GLU A 177 -23.04 -4.60 -17.08
C GLU A 177 -22.18 -5.61 -16.30
N LEU A 178 -22.12 -6.85 -16.79
CA LEU A 178 -21.42 -7.95 -16.15
C LEU A 178 -19.93 -7.66 -15.90
N PRO A 179 -19.15 -7.09 -16.85
CA PRO A 179 -17.74 -6.79 -16.62
C PRO A 179 -17.55 -5.77 -15.48
N PHE A 180 -18.46 -4.80 -15.35
CA PHE A 180 -18.41 -3.83 -14.26
C PHE A 180 -18.75 -4.49 -12.92
N TYR A 181 -19.80 -5.32 -12.85
CA TYR A 181 -20.13 -6.07 -11.63
C TYR A 181 -18.98 -6.98 -11.18
N GLN A 182 -18.35 -7.70 -12.10
CA GLN A 182 -17.18 -8.53 -11.80
C GLN A 182 -16.02 -7.69 -11.25
N SER A 183 -15.79 -6.50 -11.80
CA SER A 183 -14.77 -5.57 -11.32
C SER A 183 -15.05 -5.09 -9.91
N ILE A 184 -16.31 -4.77 -9.57
CA ILE A 184 -16.72 -4.39 -8.22
C ILE A 184 -16.54 -5.54 -7.23
N VAL A 185 -16.95 -6.76 -7.60
CA VAL A 185 -16.77 -7.96 -6.77
C VAL A 185 -15.28 -8.23 -6.53
N GLY A 186 -14.46 -8.20 -7.58
CA GLY A 186 -13.00 -8.40 -7.47
C GLY A 186 -12.33 -7.34 -6.60
N TRP A 187 -12.73 -6.07 -6.75
CA TRP A 187 -12.25 -4.98 -5.88
C TRP A 187 -12.68 -5.17 -4.42
N ALA A 188 -13.93 -5.55 -4.17
CA ALA A 188 -14.45 -5.77 -2.83
C ALA A 188 -13.72 -6.92 -2.13
N ILE A 189 -13.53 -8.05 -2.82
CA ILE A 189 -12.76 -9.20 -2.31
C ILE A 189 -11.32 -8.78 -2.00
N SER A 190 -10.66 -8.06 -2.92
CA SER A 190 -9.28 -7.58 -2.70
C SER A 190 -9.19 -6.65 -1.49
N THR A 191 -10.15 -5.74 -1.32
CA THR A 191 -10.24 -4.83 -0.17
C THR A 191 -10.45 -5.59 1.14
N LEU A 192 -11.31 -6.61 1.14
CA LEU A 192 -11.53 -7.47 2.31
C LEU A 192 -10.29 -8.28 2.69
N ILE A 193 -9.56 -8.80 1.70
CA ILE A 193 -8.27 -9.48 1.93
C ILE A 193 -7.27 -8.51 2.57
N LEU A 194 -7.12 -7.31 2.01
CA LEU A 194 -6.24 -6.28 2.57
C LEU A 194 -6.63 -5.89 4.00
N ALA A 195 -7.92 -5.70 4.27
CA ALA A 195 -8.42 -5.41 5.61
C ALA A 195 -8.13 -6.57 6.58
N THR A 196 -8.32 -7.80 6.14
CA THR A 196 -8.04 -9.01 6.95
C THR A 196 -6.55 -9.10 7.28
N LEU A 197 -5.67 -8.95 6.29
CA LEU A 197 -4.22 -8.96 6.49
C LEU A 197 -3.76 -7.83 7.42
N ALA A 198 -4.31 -6.63 7.24
CA ALA A 198 -4.00 -5.49 8.09
C ALA A 198 -4.44 -5.74 9.54
N SER A 199 -5.66 -6.26 9.76
CA SER A 199 -6.13 -6.67 11.09
C SER A 199 -5.23 -7.73 11.70
N LEU A 200 -4.83 -8.74 10.92
CA LEU A 200 -4.00 -9.85 11.38
C LEU A 200 -2.61 -9.37 11.81
N ALA A 201 -2.00 -8.45 11.05
CA ALA A 201 -0.75 -7.80 11.41
C ALA A 201 -0.87 -7.01 12.73
N VAL A 202 -1.95 -6.26 12.91
CA VAL A 202 -2.23 -5.54 14.17
C VAL A 202 -2.35 -6.54 15.33
N HIS A 203 -3.16 -7.58 15.19
CA HIS A 203 -3.34 -8.58 16.25
C HIS A 203 -2.04 -9.33 16.57
N TYR A 204 -1.20 -9.61 15.58
CA TYR A 204 0.11 -10.23 15.81
C TYR A 204 1.06 -9.32 16.61
N VAL A 205 1.21 -8.06 16.21
CA VAL A 205 2.10 -7.10 16.89
C VAL A 205 1.62 -6.80 18.32
N TYR A 206 0.31 -6.74 18.54
CA TYR A 206 -0.28 -6.44 19.85
C TYR A 206 -0.67 -7.70 20.66
N GLY A 207 -0.27 -8.90 20.23
CA GLY A 207 -0.33 -10.12 21.05
C GLY A 207 -1.68 -10.85 21.12
N GLY A 208 -2.59 -10.58 20.18
CA GLY A 208 -3.90 -11.25 20.05
C GLY A 208 -3.83 -12.66 19.44
N ILE A 209 -2.76 -13.01 18.71
CA ILE A 209 -2.56 -14.34 18.12
C ILE A 209 -1.24 -14.91 18.64
N ARG A 210 -1.31 -16.04 19.34
CA ARG A 210 -0.13 -16.77 19.86
C ARG A 210 0.01 -18.09 19.09
N PRO A 211 1.03 -18.28 18.24
CA PRO A 211 1.41 -19.62 17.82
C PRO A 211 1.82 -20.38 19.09
N GLN A 212 1.29 -21.59 19.28
CA GLN A 212 1.35 -22.32 20.55
C GLN A 212 2.78 -22.39 21.12
N VAL A 213 2.96 -21.90 22.35
CA VAL A 213 4.21 -22.05 23.10
C VAL A 213 4.41 -23.54 23.38
N ARG A 214 5.55 -24.09 22.96
CA ARG A 214 5.96 -25.45 23.27
C ARG A 214 6.00 -25.60 24.80
N GLN A 215 5.05 -26.32 25.37
CA GLN A 215 5.10 -26.69 26.79
C GLN A 215 6.29 -27.64 26.97
N ASP A 216 7.34 -27.17 27.63
CA ASP A 216 8.35 -28.06 28.17
C ASP A 216 7.68 -28.96 29.20
N ARG A 217 7.61 -30.25 28.88
CA ARG A 217 7.11 -31.27 29.80
C ARG A 217 8.18 -31.46 30.88
N THR A 218 7.96 -30.90 32.05
CA THR A 218 8.76 -31.23 33.23
C THR A 218 8.42 -32.66 33.64
N THR A 219 9.43 -33.51 33.64
CA THR A 219 9.39 -34.90 34.15
C THR A 219 9.87 -34.88 35.59
#